data_AF-A0A0E3SX05-F1
#
_entry.id   AF-A0A0E3SX05-F1
#
_cell.length_a   1.000
_cell.length_b   1.000
_cell.length_c   1.000
_cell.angle_alpha   90.00
_cell.angle_beta   90.00
_cell.angle_gamma   90.00
#
_symmetry.space_group_name_H-M   'P 1'
#
loop_
_entity.id
_entity.type
_entity.pdbx_description
1 polymer ?
#
loop_
_entity_poly.entity_id
_entity_poly.type
_entity_poly.pdbx_seq_one_letter_code
_entity_poly.pdbx_strand_id
1 'polypeptide(L)'
;MNTFSTKTLFFSNKKPNSVLPMQQLDPYFVTGLIDAEGCFTVRVRRNPKAKLGWSVETLFVIGFDKKDLNLLILLKDYFKGVGNISSSNDSVRYTVGSMKDLVNVIIPHFSNYPLITKKKVDFFLLTKVLGIIIQKDHLTLEGLQKIVALKASMNWGLPEELKKSFPDIQVVELPFIENKKVTSLEWFAGFTTGEGCFQIKSFKSNTKLGKTIRLTFTITQHNRDKELMASLADLLGCGGIYSYKNNSAIDYKVSRINDLTEILIPIFDKYSVLGAKNLDYQDFKTAALLIKNGEHLTEEGMINLLKLKENMNKGRKN
;
A
#
# COMPACT_ATOMS: atom_id res chain seq x y z
N MET A 1 44.60 44.94 -37.49
CA MET A 1 44.50 45.35 -36.07
C MET A 1 43.06 45.75 -35.84
N ASN A 2 42.18 45.15 -35.03
CA ASN A 2 42.25 44.16 -33.96
C ASN A 2 40.89 43.41 -33.97
N THR A 3 40.88 42.09 -34.21
CA THR A 3 40.59 41.03 -33.22
C THR A 3 39.27 41.19 -32.43
N PHE A 4 38.21 40.53 -32.91
CA PHE A 4 37.02 40.21 -32.11
C PHE A 4 37.33 38.99 -31.21
N SER A 5 37.30 39.22 -29.90
CA SER A 5 37.48 38.22 -28.85
C SER A 5 36.20 37.43 -28.62
N THR A 6 36.31 36.11 -28.73
CA THR A 6 35.30 35.11 -28.34
C THR A 6 35.20 35.05 -26.82
N LYS A 7 34.03 35.41 -26.25
CA LYS A 7 33.71 35.12 -24.85
C LYS A 7 33.00 33.78 -24.74
N THR A 8 33.76 32.78 -24.32
CA THR A 8 33.30 31.46 -23.90
C THR A 8 32.38 31.59 -22.68
N LEU A 9 31.12 31.15 -22.80
CA LEU A 9 30.18 31.00 -21.70
C LEU A 9 30.62 29.81 -20.84
N PHE A 10 31.16 30.08 -19.65
CA PHE A 10 31.43 29.06 -18.64
C PHE A 10 30.11 28.57 -18.04
N PHE A 11 29.75 27.31 -18.29
CA PHE A 11 28.71 26.62 -17.52
C PHE A 11 29.22 26.38 -16.11
N SER A 12 28.65 27.11 -15.15
CA SER A 12 28.84 26.84 -13.72
C SER A 12 28.16 25.52 -13.37
N ASN A 13 28.96 24.49 -13.07
CA ASN A 13 28.52 23.26 -12.41
C ASN A 13 28.09 23.56 -10.98
N LYS A 14 26.88 24.11 -10.79
CA LYS A 14 26.18 24.04 -9.51
C LYS A 14 25.41 22.73 -9.48
N LYS A 15 25.81 21.83 -8.57
CA LYS A 15 25.01 20.67 -8.19
C LYS A 15 23.58 21.15 -7.89
N PRO A 16 22.53 20.53 -8.44
CA PRO A 16 21.18 20.84 -8.00
C PRO A 16 21.02 20.31 -6.57
N ASN A 17 21.19 21.18 -5.57
CA ASN A 17 20.57 20.98 -4.28
C ASN A 17 19.06 21.11 -4.48
N SER A 18 18.46 20.06 -5.01
CA SER A 18 17.02 19.87 -5.10
C SER A 18 16.58 19.04 -3.91
N VAL A 19 16.66 19.63 -2.72
CA VAL A 19 15.76 19.18 -1.65
C VAL A 19 14.42 19.78 -2.02
N LEU A 20 13.66 19.06 -2.85
CA LEU A 20 12.23 19.32 -2.99
C LEU A 20 11.66 19.38 -1.57
N PRO A 21 10.85 20.40 -1.22
CA PRO A 21 10.25 20.46 0.11
C PRO A 21 9.54 19.13 0.36
N MET A 22 9.92 18.45 1.45
CA MET A 22 9.33 17.17 1.81
C MET A 22 7.81 17.34 1.81
N GLN A 23 7.14 16.74 0.83
CA GLN A 23 5.69 16.73 0.81
C GLN A 23 5.25 15.95 2.04
N GLN A 24 4.68 16.65 3.01
CA GLN A 24 4.16 16.02 4.21
C GLN A 24 3.07 15.04 3.79
N LEU A 25 3.23 13.76 4.12
CA LEU A 25 2.24 12.75 3.76
C LEU A 25 0.92 13.09 4.44
N ASP A 26 -0.16 13.05 3.65
CA ASP A 26 -1.50 13.20 4.18
C ASP A 26 -1.83 12.01 5.11
N PRO A 27 -2.45 12.24 6.29
CA PRO A 27 -2.75 11.16 7.22
C PRO A 27 -3.73 10.11 6.70
N TYR A 28 -4.71 10.49 5.86
CA TYR A 28 -5.60 9.54 5.21
C TYR A 28 -4.86 8.75 4.12
N PHE A 29 -3.95 9.39 3.39
CA PHE A 29 -3.05 8.66 2.48
C PHE A 29 -2.25 7.59 3.22
N VAL A 30 -1.60 7.94 4.34
CA VAL A 30 -0.86 6.97 5.16
C VAL A 30 -1.78 5.85 5.63
N THR A 31 -2.98 6.18 6.10
CA THR A 31 -3.98 5.18 6.52
C THR A 31 -4.34 4.23 5.38
N GLY A 32 -4.60 4.75 4.18
CA GLY A 32 -4.90 3.95 2.99
C GLY A 32 -3.76 3.02 2.59
N LEU A 33 -2.53 3.52 2.62
CA LEU A 33 -1.35 2.69 2.35
C LEU A 33 -1.17 1.58 3.38
N ILE A 34 -1.44 1.87 4.65
CA ILE A 34 -1.38 0.85 5.71
C ILE A 34 -2.54 -0.14 5.61
N ASP A 35 -3.74 0.29 5.20
CA ASP A 35 -4.86 -0.61 4.90
C ASP A 35 -4.54 -1.60 3.78
N ALA A 36 -3.72 -1.18 2.80
CA ALA A 36 -3.18 -2.06 1.77
C ALA A 36 -2.09 -3.00 2.31
N GLU A 37 -0.93 -2.45 2.68
CA GLU A 37 0.33 -3.21 2.83
C GLU A 37 0.79 -3.37 4.29
N GLY A 38 0.11 -2.71 5.21
CA GLY A 38 0.43 -2.76 6.63
C GLY A 38 0.08 -4.08 7.30
N CYS A 39 0.75 -4.37 8.40
CA CYS A 39 0.53 -5.53 9.23
C CYS A 39 0.68 -5.16 10.71
N PHE A 40 -0.34 -5.47 11.51
CA PHE A 40 -0.30 -5.44 12.97
C PHE A 40 -0.23 -6.88 13.47
N THR A 41 0.78 -7.20 14.26
CA THR A 41 1.00 -8.59 14.65
C THR A 41 1.57 -8.73 16.06
N VAL A 42 1.25 -9.86 16.66
CA VAL A 42 1.78 -10.30 17.95
C VAL A 42 2.54 -11.60 17.73
N ARG A 43 3.77 -11.68 18.22
CA ARG A 43 4.59 -12.89 18.20
C ARG A 43 4.74 -13.39 19.63
N VAL A 44 4.45 -14.67 19.84
CA VAL A 44 4.71 -15.38 21.08
C VAL A 44 5.73 -16.46 20.75
N ARG A 45 6.93 -16.36 21.32
CA ARG A 45 8.09 -17.18 20.97
C ARG A 45 8.68 -17.83 22.20
N ARG A 46 9.20 -19.05 22.05
CA ARG A 46 9.98 -19.69 23.11
C ARG A 46 11.18 -18.83 23.47
N ASN A 47 11.32 -18.56 24.76
CA ASN A 47 12.47 -17.88 25.31
C ASN A 47 12.83 -18.57 26.64
N PRO A 48 13.85 -19.44 26.65
CA PRO A 48 14.28 -20.16 27.86
C PRO A 48 14.69 -19.24 29.02
N LYS A 49 15.04 -17.98 28.73
CA LYS A 49 15.43 -16.99 29.74
C LYS A 49 14.23 -16.28 30.37
N ALA A 50 13.03 -16.38 29.77
CA ALA A 50 11.83 -15.76 30.31
C ALA A 50 11.22 -16.63 31.41
N LYS A 51 10.61 -16.01 32.43
CA LYS A 51 10.01 -16.71 33.59
C LYS A 51 9.04 -17.84 33.20
N LEU A 52 8.24 -17.61 32.17
CA LEU A 52 7.25 -18.59 31.67
C LEU A 52 7.77 -19.42 30.48
N GLY A 53 9.03 -19.25 30.08
CA GLY A 53 9.60 -19.88 28.88
C GLY A 53 9.12 -19.26 27.56
N TRP A 54 8.44 -18.11 27.61
CA TRP A 54 7.86 -17.41 26.46
C TRP A 54 8.16 -15.91 26.51
N SER A 55 8.39 -15.31 25.33
CA SER A 55 8.44 -13.86 25.14
C SER A 55 7.35 -13.42 24.17
N VAL A 56 6.79 -12.23 24.43
CA VAL A 56 5.76 -11.60 23.60
C VAL A 56 6.36 -10.37 22.91
N GLU A 57 6.19 -10.26 21.60
CA GLU A 57 6.55 -9.07 20.81
C GLU A 57 5.30 -8.54 20.10
N THR A 58 5.04 -7.24 20.22
CA THR A 58 4.01 -6.51 19.46
C THR A 58 4.68 -5.72 18.35
N LEU A 59 4.19 -5.83 17.12
CA LEU A 59 4.85 -5.24 15.96
C LEU A 59 3.83 -4.56 15.04
N PHE A 60 4.17 -3.37 14.56
CA PHE A 60 3.65 -2.78 13.34
C PHE A 60 4.71 -2.92 12.24
N VAL A 61 4.30 -3.41 11.07
CA VAL A 61 5.19 -3.73 9.96
C VAL A 61 4.56 -3.30 8.64
N ILE A 62 5.38 -2.77 7.73
CA ILE A 62 5.05 -2.62 6.32
C ILE A 62 6.29 -2.98 5.49
N GLY A 63 6.11 -3.65 4.37
CA GLY A 63 7.23 -4.11 3.54
C GLY A 63 6.91 -4.00 2.06
N PHE A 64 7.96 -3.77 1.28
CA PHE A 64 7.88 -3.62 -0.17
C PHE A 64 9.07 -4.29 -0.86
N ASP A 65 9.07 -4.24 -2.18
CA ASP A 65 10.27 -4.42 -2.99
C ASP A 65 11.28 -3.29 -2.74
N LYS A 66 12.57 -3.59 -2.90
CA LYS A 66 13.67 -2.66 -2.64
C LYS A 66 13.59 -1.36 -3.43
N LYS A 67 12.99 -1.36 -4.62
CA LYS A 67 12.77 -0.13 -5.40
C LYS A 67 11.91 0.91 -4.69
N ASP A 68 11.12 0.49 -3.70
CA ASP A 68 10.24 1.34 -2.90
C ASP A 68 10.86 1.73 -1.54
N LEU A 69 12.18 1.58 -1.36
CA LEU A 69 12.88 2.00 -0.13
C LEU A 69 12.59 3.45 0.26
N ASN A 70 12.54 4.37 -0.71
CA ASN A 70 12.26 5.78 -0.43
C ASN A 70 10.85 5.99 0.16
N LEU A 71 9.87 5.16 -0.20
CA LEU A 71 8.53 5.22 0.40
C LEU A 71 8.58 4.85 1.89
N LEU A 72 9.39 3.86 2.27
CA LEU A 72 9.59 3.50 3.67
C LEU A 72 10.34 4.58 4.47
N ILE A 73 11.30 5.28 3.84
CA ILE A 73 11.98 6.42 4.47
C ILE A 73 10.98 7.54 4.76
N LEU A 74 10.13 7.89 3.78
CA LEU A 74 9.07 8.89 3.97
C LEU A 74 8.09 8.49 5.08
N LEU A 75 7.69 7.22 5.14
CA LEU A 75 6.82 6.72 6.22
C LEU A 75 7.50 6.80 7.59
N LYS A 76 8.79 6.45 7.68
CA LYS A 76 9.55 6.57 8.93
C LYS A 76 9.61 8.02 9.40
N ASP A 77 9.90 8.95 8.49
CA ASP A 77 9.93 10.38 8.81
C ASP A 77 8.55 10.90 9.24
N TYR A 78 7.48 10.48 8.54
CA TYR A 78 6.09 10.77 8.90
C TYR A 78 5.76 10.31 10.33
N PHE A 79 6.20 9.10 10.71
CA PHE A 79 6.07 8.57 12.07
C PHE A 79 7.19 9.05 13.00
N LYS A 80 7.64 10.31 12.84
CA LYS A 80 8.59 10.99 13.75
C LYS A 80 9.92 10.25 13.93
N GLY A 81 10.34 9.50 12.91
CA GLY A 81 11.59 8.75 12.92
C GLY A 81 11.58 7.45 13.74
N VAL A 82 10.43 7.01 14.28
CA VAL A 82 10.38 5.79 15.11
C VAL A 82 10.56 4.52 14.28
N GLY A 83 11.01 3.44 14.93
CA GLY A 83 11.22 2.14 14.27
C GLY A 83 12.42 2.08 13.33
N ASN A 84 12.55 0.93 12.67
CA ASN A 84 13.73 0.58 11.87
C ASN A 84 13.34 0.11 10.48
N ILE A 85 14.15 0.49 9.49
CA ILE A 85 14.07 -0.05 8.13
C ILE A 85 15.19 -1.09 8.00
N SER A 86 14.82 -2.29 7.59
CA SER A 86 15.74 -3.39 7.32
C SER A 86 15.57 -3.87 5.88
N SER A 87 16.66 -4.26 5.25
CA SER A 87 16.68 -4.80 3.89
C SER A 87 17.12 -6.25 3.92
N SER A 88 16.48 -7.10 3.13
CA SER A 88 16.86 -8.50 2.94
C SER A 88 16.53 -8.92 1.51
N ASN A 89 17.55 -9.37 0.76
CA ASN A 89 17.44 -9.62 -0.68
C ASN A 89 16.85 -8.41 -1.41
N ASP A 90 15.79 -8.62 -2.19
CA ASP A 90 15.04 -7.59 -2.92
C ASP A 90 13.84 -7.04 -2.13
N SER A 91 13.76 -7.30 -0.82
CA SER A 91 12.70 -6.77 0.04
C SER A 91 13.24 -5.79 1.07
N VAL A 92 12.47 -4.74 1.32
CA VAL A 92 12.69 -3.76 2.38
C VAL A 92 11.49 -3.75 3.30
N ARG A 93 11.74 -3.57 4.60
CA ARG A 93 10.70 -3.62 5.64
C ARG A 93 10.91 -2.53 6.66
N TYR A 94 9.87 -1.75 6.92
CA TYR A 94 9.77 -0.84 8.05
C TYR A 94 9.07 -1.54 9.21
N THR A 95 9.67 -1.53 10.40
CA THR A 95 9.16 -2.22 11.60
C THR A 95 9.22 -1.30 12.82
N VAL A 96 8.10 -1.21 13.54
CA VAL A 96 7.99 -0.55 14.85
C VAL A 96 7.60 -1.62 15.87
N GLY A 97 8.53 -1.95 16.77
CA GLY A 97 8.31 -2.96 17.83
C GLY A 97 8.46 -2.43 19.25
N SER A 98 8.96 -1.21 19.42
CA SER A 98 9.06 -0.56 20.72
C SER A 98 7.67 -0.26 21.26
N MET A 99 7.36 -0.71 22.48
CA MET A 99 6.09 -0.39 23.15
C MET A 99 5.88 1.13 23.24
N LYS A 100 6.94 1.90 23.55
CA LYS A 100 6.88 3.36 23.63
C LYS A 100 6.44 3.96 22.29
N ASP A 101 7.01 3.49 21.19
CA ASP A 101 6.72 4.05 19.86
C ASP A 101 5.34 3.64 19.36
N LEU A 102 4.94 2.38 19.62
CA LEU A 102 3.60 1.89 19.31
C LEU A 102 2.52 2.71 20.03
N VAL A 103 2.69 2.94 21.35
CA VAL A 103 1.72 3.65 22.17
C VAL A 103 1.67 5.15 21.88
N ASN A 104 2.82 5.79 21.65
CA ASN A 104 2.88 7.25 21.54
C ASN A 104 2.84 7.78 20.10
N VAL A 105 3.03 6.93 19.10
CA VAL A 105 3.10 7.35 17.68
C VAL A 105 2.12 6.57 16.81
N ILE A 106 2.17 5.22 16.83
CA ILE A 106 1.38 4.39 15.91
C ILE A 106 -0.10 4.36 16.30
N ILE A 107 -0.43 4.05 17.56
CA ILE A 107 -1.82 4.00 18.05
C ILE A 107 -2.54 5.35 17.89
N PRO A 108 -1.95 6.50 18.28
CA PRO A 108 -2.61 7.79 18.14
C PRO A 108 -2.98 8.12 16.68
N HIS A 109 -2.12 7.74 15.72
CA HIS A 109 -2.43 7.93 14.31
C HIS A 109 -3.70 7.16 13.91
N PHE A 110 -3.76 5.84 14.13
CA PHE A 110 -4.92 5.03 13.74
C PHE A 110 -6.17 5.24 14.63
N SER A 111 -6.02 5.94 15.75
CA SER A 111 -7.16 6.40 16.54
C SER A 111 -7.81 7.64 15.91
N ASN A 112 -7.00 8.55 15.36
CA ASN A 112 -7.45 9.78 14.70
C ASN A 112 -7.83 9.56 13.22
N TYR A 113 -7.18 8.60 12.56
CA TYR A 113 -7.36 8.25 11.16
C TYR A 113 -7.61 6.73 11.08
N PRO A 114 -8.84 6.28 11.35
CA PRO A 114 -9.12 4.86 11.50
C PRO A 114 -8.99 4.07 10.19
N LEU A 115 -8.39 2.89 10.28
CA LEU A 115 -8.40 1.89 9.21
C LEU A 115 -9.83 1.48 8.86
N ILE A 116 -10.10 1.26 7.58
CA ILE A 116 -11.44 0.90 7.10
C ILE A 116 -11.54 -0.56 6.65
N THR A 117 -10.43 -1.19 6.29
CA THR A 117 -10.41 -2.62 5.93
C THR A 117 -10.54 -3.51 7.17
N LYS A 118 -10.59 -4.83 6.96
CA LYS A 118 -10.58 -5.82 8.05
C LYS A 118 -9.32 -5.74 8.92
N LYS A 119 -8.24 -5.10 8.46
CA LYS A 119 -7.00 -4.85 9.22
C LYS A 119 -7.23 -4.04 10.50
N LYS A 120 -8.33 -3.27 10.57
CA LYS A 120 -8.76 -2.59 11.80
C LYS A 120 -8.96 -3.56 12.97
N VAL A 121 -9.35 -4.82 12.70
CA VAL A 121 -9.48 -5.88 13.71
C VAL A 121 -8.12 -6.22 14.30
N ASP A 122 -7.11 -6.45 13.45
CA ASP A 122 -5.75 -6.76 13.91
C ASP A 122 -5.13 -5.59 14.68
N PHE A 123 -5.38 -4.35 14.25
CA PHE A 123 -4.99 -3.16 14.99
C PHE A 123 -5.64 -3.14 16.39
N PHE A 124 -6.96 -3.36 16.47
CA PHE A 124 -7.68 -3.43 17.74
C PHE A 124 -7.10 -4.51 18.67
N LEU A 125 -6.89 -5.73 18.17
CA LEU A 125 -6.31 -6.82 18.94
C LEU A 125 -4.89 -6.50 19.43
N LEU A 126 -4.07 -5.85 18.61
CA LEU A 126 -2.75 -5.35 19.02
C LEU A 126 -2.86 -4.38 20.19
N THR A 127 -3.83 -3.44 20.18
CA THR A 127 -4.02 -2.49 21.30
C THR A 127 -4.42 -3.20 22.60
N LYS A 128 -5.22 -4.27 22.51
CA LYS A 128 -5.58 -5.08 23.69
C LYS A 128 -4.38 -5.81 24.27
N VAL A 129 -3.55 -6.41 23.42
CA VAL A 129 -2.30 -7.06 23.85
C VAL A 129 -1.34 -6.04 24.47
N LEU A 130 -1.21 -4.83 23.90
CA LEU A 130 -0.40 -3.78 24.49
C LEU A 130 -0.90 -3.36 25.88
N GLY A 131 -2.22 -3.31 26.11
CA GLY A 131 -2.78 -3.08 27.45
C GLY A 131 -2.32 -4.10 28.49
N ILE A 132 -2.33 -5.40 28.13
CA ILE A 132 -1.84 -6.49 28.98
C ILE A 132 -0.32 -6.34 29.23
N ILE A 133 0.44 -5.91 28.22
CA ILE A 133 1.88 -5.70 28.36
C ILE A 133 2.20 -4.54 29.29
N ILE A 134 1.49 -3.41 29.15
CA ILE A 134 1.65 -2.20 29.99
C ILE A 134 1.42 -2.53 31.47
N GLN A 135 0.40 -3.35 31.76
CA GLN A 135 0.09 -3.79 33.13
C GLN A 135 1.07 -4.85 33.66
N LYS A 136 2.01 -5.33 32.82
CA LYS A 136 2.94 -6.43 33.08
C LYS A 136 2.28 -7.80 33.28
N ASP A 137 0.99 -7.92 33.03
CA ASP A 137 0.21 -9.17 33.16
C ASP A 137 0.72 -10.28 32.24
N HIS A 138 1.36 -9.93 31.12
CA HIS A 138 2.03 -10.89 30.22
C HIS A 138 3.11 -11.75 30.90
N LEU A 139 3.56 -11.37 32.11
CA LEU A 139 4.50 -12.14 32.94
C LEU A 139 3.81 -13.19 33.83
N THR A 140 2.48 -13.23 33.82
CA THR A 140 1.64 -14.23 34.51
C THR A 140 1.13 -15.27 33.50
N LEU A 141 0.85 -16.48 33.97
CA LEU A 141 0.29 -17.52 33.10
C LEU A 141 -1.06 -17.10 32.51
N GLU A 142 -1.92 -16.50 33.33
CA GLU A 142 -3.24 -16.01 32.91
C GLU A 142 -3.12 -14.91 31.84
N GLY A 143 -2.25 -13.91 32.05
CA GLY A 143 -2.05 -12.85 31.07
C GLY A 143 -1.41 -13.35 29.77
N LEU A 144 -0.49 -14.34 29.85
CA LEU A 144 0.04 -15.00 28.66
C LEU A 144 -1.06 -15.75 27.89
N GLN A 145 -1.92 -16.50 28.59
CA GLN A 145 -3.07 -17.18 27.98
C GLN A 145 -4.00 -16.17 27.30
N LYS A 146 -4.35 -15.04 27.96
CA LYS A 146 -5.13 -13.96 27.33
C LYS A 146 -4.50 -13.44 26.04
N ILE A 147 -3.17 -13.27 26.01
CA ILE A 147 -2.45 -12.86 24.78
C ILE A 147 -2.54 -13.92 23.69
N VAL A 148 -2.39 -15.20 24.03
CA VAL A 148 -2.52 -16.30 23.07
C VAL A 148 -3.94 -16.38 22.51
N ALA A 149 -4.97 -16.20 23.35
CA ALA A 149 -6.37 -16.14 22.92
C ALA A 149 -6.63 -14.99 21.94
N LEU A 150 -6.12 -13.78 22.23
CA LEU A 150 -6.20 -12.64 21.32
C LEU A 150 -5.46 -12.92 20.00
N LYS A 151 -4.25 -13.49 20.08
CA LYS A 151 -3.44 -13.85 18.91
C LYS A 151 -4.13 -14.89 18.03
N ALA A 152 -4.93 -15.79 18.60
CA ALA A 152 -5.68 -16.78 17.85
C ALA A 152 -6.69 -16.16 16.89
N SER A 153 -7.22 -14.97 17.22
CA SER A 153 -8.13 -14.19 16.38
C SER A 153 -7.43 -13.16 15.47
N MET A 154 -6.08 -13.09 15.49
CA MET A 154 -5.30 -12.15 14.66
C MET A 154 -4.77 -12.82 13.39
N ASN A 155 -4.81 -12.11 12.26
CA ASN A 155 -4.21 -12.53 10.99
C ASN A 155 -4.57 -13.99 10.61
N TRP A 156 -3.60 -14.91 10.62
CA TRP A 156 -3.76 -16.35 10.33
C TRP A 156 -3.87 -17.22 11.60
N GLY A 157 -4.06 -16.60 12.76
CA GLY A 157 -4.21 -17.27 14.05
C GLY A 157 -2.92 -17.85 14.63
N LEU A 158 -3.04 -19.00 15.29
CA LEU A 158 -1.94 -19.65 16.00
C LEU A 158 -1.15 -20.60 15.10
N PRO A 159 0.20 -20.53 15.09
CA PRO A 159 1.04 -21.60 14.54
C PRO A 159 0.91 -22.88 15.39
N GLU A 160 1.22 -24.02 14.77
CA GLU A 160 1.08 -25.36 15.38
C GLU A 160 1.79 -25.51 16.74
N GLU A 161 2.96 -24.89 16.90
CA GLU A 161 3.68 -24.91 18.18
C GLU A 161 2.87 -24.28 19.33
N LEU A 162 2.16 -23.17 19.07
CA LEU A 162 1.32 -22.53 20.07
C LEU A 162 0.06 -23.34 20.33
N LYS A 163 -0.55 -23.95 19.30
CA LYS A 163 -1.70 -24.85 19.50
C LYS A 163 -1.35 -26.02 20.42
N LYS A 164 -0.18 -26.64 20.21
CA LYS A 164 0.31 -27.74 21.07
C LYS A 164 0.61 -27.29 22.50
N SER A 165 1.13 -26.07 22.66
CA SER A 165 1.52 -25.55 23.97
C SER A 165 0.35 -24.97 24.78
N PHE A 166 -0.74 -24.61 24.11
CA PHE A 166 -1.94 -24.01 24.70
C PHE A 166 -3.21 -24.67 24.10
N PRO A 167 -3.44 -25.98 24.37
CA PRO A 167 -4.51 -26.74 23.71
C PRO A 167 -5.93 -26.28 24.09
N ASP A 168 -6.12 -25.79 25.32
CA ASP A 168 -7.43 -25.40 25.86
C ASP A 168 -7.78 -23.93 25.62
N ILE A 169 -7.09 -23.26 24.69
CA ILE A 169 -7.29 -21.84 24.47
C ILE A 169 -8.62 -21.56 23.79
N GLN A 170 -9.48 -20.79 24.47
CA GLN A 170 -10.72 -20.30 23.88
C GLN A 170 -10.43 -19.07 23.01
N VAL A 171 -10.80 -19.15 21.73
CA VAL A 171 -10.65 -18.05 20.78
C VAL A 171 -11.54 -16.88 21.21
N VAL A 172 -10.99 -15.67 21.20
CA VAL A 172 -11.76 -14.47 21.55
C VAL A 172 -12.76 -14.19 20.42
N GLU A 173 -14.05 -14.17 20.78
CA GLU A 173 -15.09 -13.66 19.88
C GLU A 173 -14.83 -12.19 19.57
N LEU A 174 -14.75 -11.88 18.28
CA LEU A 174 -14.49 -10.52 17.83
C LEU A 174 -15.78 -9.71 17.83
N PRO A 175 -15.74 -8.44 18.27
CA PRO A 175 -16.88 -7.56 18.10
C PRO A 175 -17.19 -7.42 16.61
N PHE A 176 -18.47 -7.37 16.26
CA PHE A 176 -18.87 -7.01 14.91
C PHE A 176 -18.35 -5.60 14.60
N ILE A 177 -17.46 -5.48 13.62
CA ILE A 177 -16.95 -4.19 13.19
C ILE A 177 -17.53 -3.87 11.82
N GLU A 178 -18.55 -3.02 11.82
CA GLU A 178 -19.25 -2.56 10.61
C GLU A 178 -18.25 -2.07 9.55
N ASN A 179 -18.47 -2.48 8.30
CA ASN A 179 -17.66 -2.06 7.18
C ASN A 179 -17.91 -0.57 6.91
N LYS A 180 -16.88 0.25 7.09
CA LYS A 180 -16.95 1.67 6.74
C LYS A 180 -16.78 1.83 5.24
N LYS A 181 -17.61 2.67 4.63
CA LYS A 181 -17.44 3.09 3.25
C LYS A 181 -16.20 3.98 3.12
N VAL A 182 -15.52 3.89 1.98
CA VAL A 182 -14.42 4.80 1.65
C VAL A 182 -14.99 6.17 1.32
N THR A 183 -14.50 7.22 1.97
CA THR A 183 -14.99 8.60 1.76
C THR A 183 -13.89 9.61 1.42
N SER A 184 -12.61 9.22 1.47
CA SER A 184 -11.47 10.10 1.21
C SER A 184 -10.71 9.69 -0.05
N LEU A 185 -10.42 10.68 -0.90
CA LEU A 185 -9.61 10.49 -2.10
C LEU A 185 -8.12 10.35 -1.77
N GLU A 186 -7.66 10.96 -0.68
CA GLU A 186 -6.33 10.80 -0.12
C GLU A 186 -6.11 9.34 0.33
N TRP A 187 -7.08 8.78 1.07
CA TRP A 187 -7.07 7.35 1.42
C TRP A 187 -7.05 6.47 0.17
N PHE A 188 -7.86 6.79 -0.84
CA PHE A 188 -7.89 6.04 -2.09
C PHE A 188 -6.53 6.06 -2.81
N ALA A 189 -5.83 7.19 -2.84
CA ALA A 189 -4.47 7.29 -3.39
C ALA A 189 -3.44 6.47 -2.60
N GLY A 190 -3.54 6.48 -1.26
CA GLY A 190 -2.74 5.65 -0.38
C GLY A 190 -2.95 4.16 -0.61
N PHE A 191 -4.22 3.73 -0.64
CA PHE A 191 -4.60 2.35 -0.88
C PHE A 191 -4.18 1.88 -2.28
N THR A 192 -4.33 2.74 -3.29
CA THR A 192 -3.85 2.51 -4.65
C THR A 192 -2.33 2.36 -4.71
N THR A 193 -1.58 3.05 -3.86
CA THR A 193 -0.11 2.93 -3.78
C THR A 193 0.34 1.52 -3.38
N GLY A 194 -0.45 0.78 -2.60
CA GLY A 194 -0.22 -0.66 -2.38
C GLY A 194 -0.88 -1.52 -3.48
N GLU A 195 -2.20 -1.51 -3.52
CA GLU A 195 -3.03 -2.51 -4.22
C GLU A 195 -3.39 -2.16 -5.68
N GLY A 196 -3.09 -0.94 -6.12
CA GLY A 196 -3.44 -0.46 -7.46
C GLY A 196 -2.60 -1.07 -8.57
N CYS A 197 -3.20 -1.22 -9.75
CA CYS A 197 -2.51 -1.67 -10.96
C CYS A 197 -2.96 -0.86 -12.18
N PHE A 198 -2.00 -0.23 -12.84
CA PHE A 198 -2.18 0.52 -14.08
C PHE A 198 -1.72 -0.34 -15.26
N GLN A 199 -2.63 -0.65 -16.19
CA GLN A 199 -2.36 -1.62 -17.25
C GLN A 199 -2.62 -1.05 -18.64
N ILE A 200 -1.65 -1.24 -19.53
CA ILE A 200 -1.80 -1.11 -20.98
C ILE A 200 -1.83 -2.52 -21.59
N LYS A 201 -2.94 -2.90 -22.20
CA LYS A 201 -3.11 -4.20 -22.86
C LYS A 201 -3.23 -4.02 -24.36
N SER A 202 -2.58 -4.90 -25.11
CA SER A 202 -2.63 -4.93 -26.58
C SER A 202 -3.28 -6.23 -27.04
N PHE A 203 -4.25 -6.13 -27.94
CA PHE A 203 -4.95 -7.28 -28.51
C PHE A 203 -4.83 -7.27 -30.03
N LYS A 204 -4.82 -8.46 -30.65
CA LYS A 204 -5.01 -8.57 -32.10
C LYS A 204 -6.43 -8.14 -32.45
N SER A 205 -6.60 -7.40 -33.53
CA SER A 205 -7.92 -6.95 -34.00
C SER A 205 -7.93 -6.75 -35.51
N ASN A 206 -9.13 -6.73 -36.10
CA ASN A 206 -9.33 -6.49 -37.53
C ASN A 206 -9.30 -4.99 -37.90
N THR A 207 -8.68 -4.16 -37.05
CA THR A 207 -8.45 -2.73 -37.33
C THR A 207 -7.37 -2.59 -38.39
N LYS A 208 -7.26 -1.41 -39.02
CA LYS A 208 -6.23 -1.13 -40.05
C LYS A 208 -4.80 -1.46 -39.58
N LEU A 209 -4.51 -1.25 -38.30
CA LEU A 209 -3.20 -1.49 -37.70
C LEU A 209 -3.03 -2.91 -37.13
N GLY A 210 -4.04 -3.78 -37.27
CA GLY A 210 -4.02 -5.17 -36.78
C GLY A 210 -4.04 -5.34 -35.25
N LYS A 211 -4.07 -4.23 -34.50
CA LYS A 211 -4.02 -4.20 -33.03
C LYS A 211 -4.96 -3.15 -32.45
N THR A 212 -5.42 -3.42 -31.23
CA THR A 212 -6.18 -2.48 -30.40
C THR A 212 -5.55 -2.41 -29.02
N ILE A 213 -5.50 -1.21 -28.45
CA ILE A 213 -5.02 -0.96 -27.09
C ILE A 213 -6.21 -0.79 -26.16
N ARG A 214 -6.13 -1.38 -24.97
CA ARG A 214 -7.08 -1.16 -23.87
C ARG A 214 -6.32 -0.75 -22.62
N LEU A 215 -6.76 0.35 -22.03
CA LEU A 215 -6.30 0.80 -20.73
C LEU A 215 -7.19 0.26 -19.64
N THR A 216 -6.60 -0.12 -18.52
CA THR A 216 -7.35 -0.59 -17.36
C THR A 216 -6.62 -0.19 -16.09
N PHE A 217 -7.32 0.53 -15.22
CA PHE A 217 -6.97 0.64 -13.82
C PHE A 217 -7.69 -0.46 -13.04
N THR A 218 -7.00 -1.12 -12.12
CA THR A 218 -7.61 -2.18 -11.28
C THR A 218 -7.06 -2.12 -9.87
N ILE A 219 -7.94 -2.33 -8.90
CA ILE A 219 -7.59 -2.74 -7.54
C ILE A 219 -8.17 -4.13 -7.35
N THR A 220 -7.35 -5.08 -6.94
CA THR A 220 -7.78 -6.47 -6.68
C THR A 220 -7.75 -6.72 -5.19
N GLN A 221 -8.77 -7.40 -4.65
CA GLN A 221 -8.77 -7.80 -3.25
C GLN A 221 -9.50 -9.13 -3.04
N HIS A 222 -9.36 -9.74 -1.87
CA HIS A 222 -10.13 -10.94 -1.55
C HIS A 222 -11.64 -10.65 -1.61
N ASN A 223 -12.46 -11.63 -2.01
CA ASN A 223 -13.92 -11.46 -2.14
C ASN A 223 -14.63 -10.98 -0.85
N ARG A 224 -13.96 -11.11 0.29
CA ARG A 224 -14.45 -10.80 1.63
C ARG A 224 -14.55 -9.29 1.85
N ASP A 225 -13.89 -8.52 1.00
CA ASP A 225 -13.83 -7.06 1.00
C ASP A 225 -14.70 -6.47 -0.13
N LYS A 226 -15.68 -7.23 -0.66
CA LYS A 226 -16.57 -6.78 -1.74
C LYS A 226 -17.28 -5.46 -1.44
N GLU A 227 -17.71 -5.23 -0.21
CA GLU A 227 -18.37 -3.98 0.21
C GLU A 227 -17.42 -2.78 0.16
N LEU A 228 -16.16 -2.96 0.61
CA LEU A 228 -15.11 -1.96 0.47
C LEU A 228 -14.93 -1.60 -1.01
N MET A 229 -14.81 -2.61 -1.86
CA MET A 229 -14.60 -2.43 -3.29
C MET A 229 -15.80 -1.74 -3.95
N ALA A 230 -17.03 -2.09 -3.59
CA ALA A 230 -18.22 -1.39 -4.06
C ALA A 230 -18.23 0.08 -3.64
N SER A 231 -17.78 0.39 -2.43
CA SER A 231 -17.69 1.79 -1.97
C SER A 231 -16.66 2.63 -2.75
N LEU A 232 -15.67 2.01 -3.41
CA LEU A 232 -14.78 2.72 -4.33
C LEU A 232 -15.49 3.16 -5.61
N ALA A 233 -16.37 2.31 -6.15
CA ALA A 233 -17.19 2.67 -7.31
C ALA A 233 -18.16 3.80 -6.95
N ASP A 234 -18.78 3.73 -5.76
CA ASP A 234 -19.65 4.79 -5.24
C ASP A 234 -18.87 6.11 -5.08
N LEU A 235 -17.69 6.07 -4.45
CA LEU A 235 -16.85 7.26 -4.20
C LEU A 235 -16.43 7.96 -5.50
N LEU A 236 -16.05 7.18 -6.51
CA LEU A 236 -15.51 7.72 -7.76
C LEU A 236 -16.60 8.02 -8.79
N GLY A 237 -17.82 7.53 -8.58
CA GLY A 237 -18.92 7.64 -9.53
C GLY A 237 -18.64 6.94 -10.87
N CYS A 238 -17.66 6.04 -10.91
CA CYS A 238 -17.22 5.35 -12.12
C CYS A 238 -16.65 3.96 -11.82
N GLY A 239 -16.30 3.23 -12.88
CA GLY A 239 -15.80 1.87 -12.76
C GLY A 239 -16.86 0.84 -12.40
N GLY A 240 -16.42 -0.39 -12.16
CA GLY A 240 -17.30 -1.49 -11.83
C GLY A 240 -16.59 -2.61 -11.06
N ILE A 241 -17.40 -3.48 -10.46
CA ILE A 241 -16.93 -4.58 -9.62
C ILE A 241 -17.05 -5.90 -10.38
N TYR A 242 -15.97 -6.68 -10.41
CA TYR A 242 -15.89 -7.92 -11.18
C TYR A 242 -15.33 -9.05 -10.30
N SER A 243 -16.15 -10.08 -10.04
CA SER A 243 -15.72 -11.26 -9.30
C SER A 243 -14.94 -12.24 -10.18
N TYR A 244 -13.93 -12.88 -9.61
CA TYR A 244 -13.23 -13.99 -10.27
C TYR A 244 -14.14 -15.23 -10.30
N LYS A 245 -13.96 -16.09 -11.31
CA LYS A 245 -14.82 -17.28 -11.51
C LYS A 245 -14.86 -18.23 -10.32
N ASN A 246 -13.73 -18.39 -9.63
CA ASN A 246 -13.58 -19.22 -8.43
C ASN A 246 -13.96 -18.48 -7.13
N ASN A 247 -14.47 -17.25 -7.23
CA ASN A 247 -14.82 -16.38 -6.12
C ASN A 247 -13.68 -16.14 -5.11
N SER A 248 -12.41 -16.32 -5.47
CA SER A 248 -11.28 -16.08 -4.55
C SER A 248 -10.97 -14.59 -4.38
N ALA A 249 -11.27 -13.79 -5.41
CA ALA A 249 -10.92 -12.38 -5.47
C ALA A 249 -11.97 -11.58 -6.25
N ILE A 250 -11.88 -10.26 -6.10
CA ILE A 250 -12.74 -9.28 -6.73
C ILE A 250 -11.90 -8.10 -7.23
N ASP A 251 -12.24 -7.60 -8.40
CA ASP A 251 -11.62 -6.41 -8.99
C ASP A 251 -12.58 -5.23 -8.90
N TYR A 252 -12.10 -4.08 -8.43
CA TYR A 252 -12.63 -2.79 -8.85
C TYR A 252 -11.87 -2.35 -10.09
N LYS A 253 -12.57 -2.02 -11.17
CA LYS A 253 -11.97 -1.78 -12.49
C LYS A 253 -12.54 -0.57 -13.19
N VAL A 254 -11.66 0.30 -13.69
CA VAL A 254 -11.99 1.44 -14.56
C VAL A 254 -11.30 1.23 -15.89
N SER A 255 -12.06 1.23 -16.99
CA SER A 255 -11.49 1.05 -18.34
C SER A 255 -12.09 1.93 -19.43
N ARG A 256 -13.14 2.71 -19.13
CA ARG A 256 -13.70 3.66 -20.09
C ARG A 256 -12.75 4.85 -20.19
N ILE A 257 -12.43 5.29 -21.41
CA ILE A 257 -11.42 6.32 -21.61
C ILE A 257 -11.82 7.68 -20.98
N ASN A 258 -13.12 8.01 -20.99
CA ASN A 258 -13.62 9.22 -20.34
C ASN A 258 -13.45 9.13 -18.82
N ASP A 259 -13.92 8.05 -18.18
CA ASP A 259 -13.71 7.82 -16.73
C ASP A 259 -12.23 7.89 -16.34
N LEU A 260 -11.34 7.32 -17.16
CA LEU A 260 -9.90 7.39 -16.91
C LEU A 260 -9.37 8.82 -16.98
N THR A 261 -9.76 9.59 -17.99
CA THR A 261 -9.16 10.91 -18.28
C THR A 261 -9.83 12.08 -17.57
N GLU A 262 -11.09 11.93 -17.17
CA GLU A 262 -11.91 13.01 -16.59
C GLU A 262 -12.14 12.81 -15.09
N ILE A 263 -11.92 11.59 -14.58
CA ILE A 263 -12.09 11.28 -13.15
C ILE A 263 -10.78 10.77 -12.55
N LEU A 264 -10.30 9.61 -13.03
CA LEU A 264 -9.19 8.91 -12.37
C LEU A 264 -7.86 9.70 -12.42
N ILE A 265 -7.48 10.20 -13.61
CA ILE A 265 -6.25 10.98 -13.79
C ILE A 265 -6.28 12.30 -12.97
N PRO A 266 -7.34 13.13 -13.04
CA PRO A 266 -7.42 14.32 -12.19
C PRO A 266 -7.29 14.02 -10.69
N ILE A 267 -7.84 12.90 -10.22
CA ILE A 267 -7.69 12.48 -8.82
C ILE A 267 -6.23 12.18 -8.49
N PHE A 268 -5.53 11.37 -9.29
CA PHE A 268 -4.13 11.02 -8.99
C PHE A 268 -3.12 12.13 -9.31
N ASP A 269 -3.48 13.09 -10.16
CA ASP A 269 -2.73 14.34 -10.34
C ASP A 269 -2.80 15.22 -9.09
N LYS A 270 -3.95 15.25 -8.42
CA LYS A 270 -4.15 15.98 -7.16
C LYS A 270 -3.62 15.21 -5.94
N TYR A 271 -3.84 13.90 -5.91
CA TYR A 271 -3.51 12.98 -4.82
C TYR A 271 -2.59 11.88 -5.35
N SER A 272 -1.30 12.17 -5.39
CA SER A 272 -0.33 11.32 -6.06
C SER A 272 -0.23 9.93 -5.45
N VAL A 273 -0.24 8.92 -6.33
CA VAL A 273 0.27 7.58 -6.02
C VAL A 273 1.78 7.70 -5.83
N LEU A 274 2.34 7.00 -4.83
CA LEU A 274 3.77 7.08 -4.51
C LEU A 274 4.53 5.79 -4.89
N GLY A 275 5.85 5.81 -4.65
CA GLY A 275 6.74 4.69 -4.98
C GLY A 275 6.93 4.48 -6.48
N ALA A 276 7.47 3.33 -6.86
CA ALA A 276 7.66 2.91 -8.24
C ALA A 276 6.34 2.86 -9.03
N LYS A 277 5.21 2.65 -8.35
CA LYS A 277 3.88 2.66 -8.96
C LYS A 277 3.50 4.03 -9.54
N ASN A 278 4.06 5.12 -9.01
CA ASN A 278 3.87 6.45 -9.61
C ASN A 278 4.44 6.50 -11.04
N LEU A 279 5.58 5.85 -11.29
CA LEU A 279 6.16 5.79 -12.64
C LEU A 279 5.22 5.06 -13.60
N ASP A 280 4.58 3.98 -13.14
CA ASP A 280 3.57 3.25 -13.92
C ASP A 280 2.32 4.10 -14.16
N TYR A 281 1.90 4.90 -13.18
CA TYR A 281 0.82 5.87 -13.35
C TYR A 281 1.16 6.93 -14.39
N GLN A 282 2.37 7.49 -14.41
CA GLN A 282 2.75 8.52 -15.39
C GLN A 282 2.73 7.99 -16.83
N ASP A 283 3.25 6.78 -17.05
CA ASP A 283 3.20 6.14 -18.36
C ASP A 283 1.75 5.80 -18.77
N PHE A 284 0.94 5.34 -17.81
CA PHE A 284 -0.49 5.08 -18.03
C PHE A 284 -1.27 6.34 -18.38
N LYS A 285 -1.01 7.46 -17.67
CA LYS A 285 -1.60 8.77 -17.95
C LYS A 285 -1.25 9.24 -19.35
N THR A 286 0.02 9.12 -19.74
CA THR A 286 0.48 9.46 -21.09
C THR A 286 -0.28 8.64 -22.13
N ALA A 287 -0.38 7.32 -21.93
CA ALA A 287 -1.14 6.45 -22.82
C ALA A 287 -2.63 6.82 -22.91
N ALA A 288 -3.25 7.22 -21.80
CA ALA A 288 -4.65 7.64 -21.79
C ALA A 288 -4.88 8.91 -22.60
N LEU A 289 -3.98 9.88 -22.53
CA LEU A 289 -4.07 11.10 -23.32
C LEU A 289 -3.89 10.84 -24.83
N LEU A 290 -2.92 9.99 -25.21
CA LEU A 290 -2.75 9.55 -26.60
C LEU A 290 -4.03 8.89 -27.15
N ILE A 291 -4.69 8.05 -26.34
CA ILE A 291 -5.94 7.41 -26.77
C ILE A 291 -7.07 8.43 -26.86
N LYS A 292 -7.22 9.34 -25.88
CA LYS A 292 -8.24 10.40 -25.88
C LYS A 292 -8.15 11.28 -27.12
N ASN A 293 -6.93 11.57 -27.58
CA ASN A 293 -6.67 12.39 -28.76
C ASN A 293 -6.80 11.63 -30.10
N GLY A 294 -7.11 10.33 -30.08
CA GLY A 294 -7.20 9.52 -31.30
C GLY A 294 -5.85 9.08 -31.89
N GLU A 295 -4.73 9.39 -31.24
CA GLU A 295 -3.37 9.11 -31.76
C GLU A 295 -3.09 7.61 -31.85
N HIS A 296 -3.78 6.79 -31.04
CA HIS A 296 -3.72 5.32 -31.12
C HIS A 296 -4.19 4.73 -32.47
N LEU A 297 -4.76 5.55 -33.37
CA LEU A 297 -5.17 5.18 -34.72
C LEU A 297 -4.06 5.37 -35.76
N THR A 298 -2.91 5.95 -35.38
CA THR A 298 -1.75 6.12 -36.26
C THR A 298 -0.67 5.07 -35.94
N GLU A 299 0.20 4.78 -36.91
CA GLU A 299 1.34 3.88 -36.69
C GLU A 299 2.28 4.39 -35.61
N GLU A 300 2.60 5.70 -35.64
CA GLU A 300 3.45 6.35 -34.66
C GLU A 300 2.86 6.28 -33.24
N GLY A 301 1.58 6.64 -33.08
CA GLY A 301 0.91 6.58 -31.78
C GLY A 301 0.81 5.15 -31.25
N MET A 302 0.59 4.16 -32.12
CA MET A 302 0.61 2.75 -31.77
C MET A 302 2.01 2.30 -31.29
N ILE A 303 3.08 2.71 -31.98
CA ILE A 303 4.46 2.42 -31.57
C ILE A 303 4.75 3.02 -30.19
N ASN A 304 4.34 4.27 -29.95
CA ASN A 304 4.54 4.95 -28.67
C ASN A 304 3.79 4.24 -27.54
N LEU A 305 2.54 3.81 -27.75
CA LEU A 305 1.77 3.04 -26.77
C LEU A 305 2.39 1.69 -26.43
N LEU A 306 2.95 0.99 -27.42
CA LEU A 306 3.64 -0.29 -27.20
C LEU A 306 4.94 -0.09 -26.42
N LYS A 307 5.70 0.97 -26.69
CA LYS A 307 6.89 1.33 -25.92
C LYS A 307 6.55 1.65 -24.46
N LEU A 308 5.49 2.42 -24.21
CA LEU A 308 5.02 2.70 -22.84
C LEU A 308 4.69 1.38 -22.12
N LYS A 309 3.90 0.52 -22.76
CA LYS A 309 3.55 -0.80 -22.21
C LYS A 309 4.77 -1.64 -21.83
N GLU A 310 5.80 -1.67 -22.68
CA GLU A 310 7.01 -2.47 -22.46
C GLU A 310 7.86 -1.96 -21.29
N ASN A 311 7.80 -0.66 -20.98
CA ASN A 311 8.61 -0.03 -19.93
C ASN A 311 7.86 0.15 -18.59
N MET A 312 6.63 -0.35 -18.48
CA MET A 312 5.80 -0.27 -17.28
C MET A 312 5.79 -1.56 -16.46
N ASN A 313 5.43 -1.45 -15.18
CA ASN A 313 5.21 -2.55 -14.25
C ASN A 313 6.43 -3.49 -14.21
N LYS A 314 6.24 -4.78 -14.53
CA LYS A 314 7.32 -5.79 -14.58
C LYS A 314 8.32 -5.56 -15.70
N GLY A 315 7.97 -4.79 -16.73
CA GLY A 315 8.88 -4.42 -17.81
C GLY A 315 9.83 -3.28 -17.44
N ARG A 316 9.55 -2.55 -16.36
CA ARG A 316 10.39 -1.47 -15.88
C ARG A 316 11.70 -2.04 -15.33
N LYS A 317 12.81 -1.63 -15.91
CA LYS A 317 14.16 -1.95 -15.40
C LYS A 317 14.43 -1.07 -14.18
N ASN A 318 14.88 -1.70 -13.08
CA ASN A 318 15.29 -1.05 -11.83
C ASN A 318 16.56 -0.21 -12.02
#